data_AF-A0A7V1IHY6-F1
#
_entry.id   AF-A0A7V1IHY6-F1
#
_cell.length_a   1.000
_cell.length_b   1.000
_cell.length_c   1.000
_cell.angle_alpha   90.00
_cell.angle_beta   90.00
_cell.angle_gamma   90.00
#
_symmetry.space_group_name_H-M   'P 1'
#
loop_
_entity.id
_entity.type
_entity.pdbx_description
1 polymer ?
#
loop_
_entity_poly.entity_id
_entity_poly.type
_entity_poly.pdbx_seq_one_letter_code
_entity_poly.pdbx_strand_id
1 'polypeptide(L)'
;QLFGALGLGLQYGVLMPFSRTQESEADEIGIELMARAGFDPRESALLWQNMSRASAGQAPPEFLSTHPSHATRIRRLQELVPKMMPIYERAIATGHRPNCG
;
A
#
# COMPACT_ATOMS: atom_id res chain seq x y z
N GLN A 1 13.73 -33.72 9.17
CA GLN A 1 14.10 -32.64 8.23
C GLN A 1 13.06 -32.39 7.14
N LEU A 2 12.17 -33.34 6.77
CA LEU A 2 11.06 -33.09 5.81
C LEU A 2 10.02 -32.07 6.30
N PHE A 3 9.61 -32.14 7.57
CA PHE A 3 8.57 -31.25 8.12
C PHE A 3 8.98 -29.77 8.13
N GLY A 4 10.26 -29.46 8.34
CA GLY A 4 10.77 -28.08 8.28
C GLY A 4 10.80 -27.51 6.86
N ALA A 5 11.18 -28.33 5.87
CA ALA A 5 11.17 -27.91 4.46
C ALA A 5 9.75 -27.70 3.92
N LEU A 6 8.79 -28.54 4.32
CA LEU A 6 7.37 -28.35 3.97
C LEU A 6 6.80 -27.06 4.58
N GLY A 7 7.15 -26.75 5.83
CA GLY A 7 6.73 -25.52 6.51
C GLY A 7 7.26 -24.25 5.81
N LEU A 8 8.54 -24.23 5.43
CA LEU A 8 9.13 -23.14 4.65
C LEU A 8 8.51 -23.04 3.24
N GLY A 9 8.28 -24.18 2.58
CA GLY A 9 7.65 -24.23 1.27
C GLY A 9 6.24 -23.64 1.25
N LEU A 10 5.42 -23.94 2.26
CA LEU A 10 4.08 -23.35 2.40
C LEU A 10 4.15 -21.85 2.73
N GLN A 11 5.07 -21.43 3.59
CA GLN A 11 5.22 -20.03 3.97
C GLN A 11 5.60 -19.15 2.79
N TYR A 12 6.66 -19.51 2.05
CA TYR A 12 7.12 -18.69 0.91
C TYR A 12 6.35 -18.96 -0.39
N GLY A 13 5.80 -20.17 -0.58
CA GLY A 13 5.14 -20.56 -1.82
C GLY A 13 3.63 -20.26 -1.87
N VAL A 14 2.96 -20.14 -0.71
CA VAL A 14 1.51 -19.95 -0.66
C VAL A 14 1.12 -18.75 0.20
N LEU A 15 1.57 -18.70 1.46
CA LEU A 15 1.14 -17.67 2.41
C LEU A 15 1.64 -16.27 2.01
N MET A 16 2.93 -16.16 1.66
CA MET A 16 3.54 -14.88 1.27
C MET A 16 2.96 -14.30 -0.03
N PRO A 17 2.76 -15.07 -1.13
CA PRO A 17 2.04 -14.57 -2.31
C PRO A 17 0.61 -14.11 -2.01
N PHE A 18 -0.13 -14.86 -1.19
CA PHE A 18 -1.50 -14.49 -0.81
C PHE A 18 -1.53 -13.17 -0.04
N SER A 19 -0.64 -13.01 0.93
CA SER A 19 -0.46 -11.76 1.69
C SER A 19 -0.14 -10.57 0.77
N ARG A 20 0.71 -10.74 -0.25
CA ARG A 20 1.02 -9.66 -1.21
C ARG A 20 -0.17 -9.25 -2.07
N THR A 21 -1.02 -10.20 -2.46
CA THR A 21 -2.27 -9.89 -3.17
C THR A 21 -3.21 -9.08 -2.29
N GLN A 22 -3.37 -9.46 -1.02
CA GLN A 22 -4.17 -8.72 -0.05
C GLN A 22 -3.66 -7.29 0.16
N GLU A 23 -2.34 -7.10 0.21
CA GLU A 23 -1.75 -5.76 0.33
C GLU A 23 -1.96 -4.90 -0.92
N SER A 24 -1.91 -5.50 -2.11
CA SER A 24 -2.19 -4.78 -3.35
C SER A 24 -3.66 -4.34 -3.43
N GLU A 25 -4.57 -5.20 -2.99
CA GLU A 25 -6.00 -4.88 -2.86
C GLU A 25 -6.24 -3.80 -1.81
N ALA A 26 -5.55 -3.88 -0.67
CA ALA A 26 -5.63 -2.87 0.39
C ALA A 26 -5.14 -1.49 -0.07
N ASP A 27 -4.07 -1.41 -0.88
CA ASP A 27 -3.62 -0.16 -1.49
C ASP A 27 -4.68 0.45 -2.40
N GLU A 28 -5.30 -0.38 -3.23
CA GLU A 28 -6.30 0.06 -4.22
C GLU A 28 -7.59 0.54 -3.56
N ILE A 29 -8.11 -0.22 -2.59
CA ILE A 29 -9.28 0.17 -1.80
C ILE A 29 -8.95 1.40 -0.96
N GLY A 30 -7.79 1.42 -0.31
CA GLY A 30 -7.37 2.51 0.58
C GLY A 30 -7.27 3.85 -0.14
N ILE A 31 -6.59 3.91 -1.29
CA ILE A 31 -6.45 5.15 -2.06
C ILE A 31 -7.79 5.63 -2.64
N GLU A 32 -8.68 4.71 -3.03
CA GLU A 32 -10.02 5.06 -3.48
C GLU A 32 -10.85 5.67 -2.35
N LEU A 33 -10.83 5.06 -1.16
CA LEU A 33 -11.52 5.59 0.02
C LEU A 33 -10.99 6.98 0.40
N MET A 34 -9.67 7.18 0.35
CA MET A 34 -9.05 8.50 0.55
C MET A 34 -9.60 9.52 -0.45
N ALA A 35 -9.59 9.19 -1.74
CA ALA A 35 -10.10 10.06 -2.80
C ALA A 35 -11.58 10.45 -2.56
N ARG A 36 -12.42 9.46 -2.25
CA ARG A 36 -13.86 9.66 -1.97
C ARG A 36 -14.10 10.54 -0.75
N ALA A 37 -13.25 10.45 0.26
CA ALA A 37 -13.32 11.27 1.46
C ALA A 37 -12.74 12.70 1.27
N GLY A 38 -12.21 13.01 0.08
CA GLY A 38 -11.63 14.31 -0.24
C GLY A 38 -10.17 14.47 0.19
N PHE A 39 -9.49 13.38 0.58
CA PHE A 39 -8.04 13.39 0.74
C PHE A 39 -7.36 13.26 -0.62
N ASP A 40 -6.28 14.01 -0.81
CA ASP A 40 -5.52 13.98 -2.04
C ASP A 40 -4.83 12.60 -2.23
N PRO A 41 -5.13 11.85 -3.30
CA PRO A 41 -4.56 10.52 -3.55
C PRO A 41 -3.02 10.52 -3.65
N ARG A 42 -2.40 11.66 -3.96
CA ARG A 42 -0.94 11.80 -4.04
C ARG A 42 -0.28 11.62 -2.67
N GLU A 43 -0.99 11.94 -1.59
CA GLU A 43 -0.50 11.84 -0.21
C GLU A 43 -0.31 10.39 0.24
N SER A 44 -1.03 9.43 -0.37
CA SER A 44 -0.84 8.01 -0.07
C SER A 44 0.60 7.57 -0.39
N ALA A 45 1.14 7.96 -1.54
CA ALA A 45 2.52 7.64 -1.90
C ALA A 45 3.52 8.39 -1.01
N LEU A 46 3.22 9.64 -0.62
CA LEU A 46 4.08 10.42 0.26
C LEU A 46 4.18 9.81 1.66
N LEU A 47 3.07 9.31 2.22
CA LEU A 47 3.06 8.59 3.49
C LEU A 47 4.08 7.44 3.49
N TRP A 48 4.05 6.60 2.46
CA TRP A 48 4.97 5.47 2.35
C TRP A 48 6.43 5.90 2.14
N GLN A 49 6.67 7.01 1.45
CA GLN A 49 8.02 7.61 1.39
C GLN A 49 8.49 8.10 2.76
N ASN A 50 7.61 8.72 3.56
CA ASN A 50 7.92 9.17 4.91
C ASN A 50 8.26 7.98 5.82
N MET A 51 7.46 6.91 5.76
CA MET A 51 7.72 5.67 6.49
C MET A 51 9.05 5.02 6.07
N SER A 52 9.35 5.00 4.77
CA SER A 52 10.63 4.50 4.25
C SER A 52 11.84 5.28 4.75
N ARG A 53 11.71 6.60 4.94
CA ARG A 53 12.77 7.41 5.53
C ARG A 53 12.89 7.18 7.03
N ALA A 54 11.75 7.08 7.72
CA ALA A 54 11.70 6.82 9.16
C ALA A 54 12.29 5.47 9.55
N SER A 55 12.18 4.44 8.69
CA SER A 55 12.78 3.13 8.93
C SER A 55 14.30 3.11 8.79
N ALA A 56 14.92 4.19 8.29
CA ALA A 56 16.38 4.32 8.12
C ALA A 56 17.04 3.12 7.39
N GLY A 57 16.29 2.46 6.49
CA GLY A 57 16.76 1.27 5.77
C GLY A 57 16.74 -0.03 6.59
N GLN A 58 16.20 -0.03 7.81
CA GLN A 58 16.06 -1.24 8.65
C GLN A 58 14.81 -2.08 8.35
N ALA A 59 14.22 -1.94 7.17
CA ALA A 59 13.10 -2.78 6.76
C ALA A 59 13.63 -4.18 6.39
N PRO A 60 12.98 -5.28 6.83
CA PRO A 60 13.37 -6.61 6.40
C PRO A 60 13.19 -6.73 4.87
N PRO A 61 14.05 -7.48 4.16
CA PRO A 61 13.93 -7.71 2.73
C PRO A 61 12.50 -8.12 2.33
N GLU A 62 12.01 -7.64 1.19
CA GLU A 62 10.63 -7.87 0.72
C GLU A 62 10.24 -9.35 0.64
N PHE A 63 11.21 -10.23 0.42
CA PHE A 63 10.98 -11.67 0.39
C PHE A 63 10.79 -12.29 1.78
N LEU A 64 11.19 -11.60 2.86
CA LEU A 64 11.10 -12.04 4.25
C LEU A 64 9.98 -11.33 5.04
N SER A 65 9.40 -10.25 4.49
CA SER A 65 8.38 -9.44 5.16
C SER A 65 6.96 -9.89 4.80
N THR A 66 6.07 -9.96 5.79
CA THR A 66 4.62 -10.17 5.60
C THR A 66 3.89 -8.94 5.04
N HIS A 67 4.61 -7.83 4.83
CA HIS A 67 4.14 -6.65 4.10
C HIS A 67 5.19 -6.30 3.02
N PRO A 68 4.77 -5.90 1.80
CA PRO A 68 5.69 -5.58 0.70
C PRO A 68 6.62 -4.40 1.05
N SER A 69 7.75 -4.30 0.33
CA SER A 69 8.70 -3.22 0.59
C SER A 69 8.06 -1.85 0.33
N HIS A 70 8.52 -0.84 1.07
CA HIS A 70 8.04 0.53 0.89
C HIS A 70 8.11 0.97 -0.58
N ALA A 71 9.15 0.58 -1.32
CA ALA A 71 9.34 0.94 -2.73
C ALA A 71 8.25 0.37 -3.66
N THR A 72 7.87 -0.90 -3.49
CA THR A 72 6.80 -1.53 -4.27
C THR A 72 5.47 -0.82 -4.05
N ARG A 73 5.11 -0.53 -2.78
CA ARG A 73 3.87 0.20 -2.46
C ARG A 73 3.87 1.62 -3.01
N ILE A 74 4.98 2.35 -2.86
CA ILE A 74 5.11 3.72 -3.41
C ILE A 74 4.84 3.71 -4.92
N ARG A 75 5.45 2.79 -5.67
CA ARG A 75 5.24 2.67 -7.11
C ARG A 75 3.78 2.36 -7.45
N ARG A 76 3.19 1.37 -6.77
CA ARG A 76 1.80 0.98 -7.01
C ARG A 76 0.83 2.14 -6.75
N LEU A 77 1.01 2.85 -5.64
CA LEU A 77 0.17 4.00 -5.31
C LEU A 77 0.33 5.12 -6.35
N GLN A 78 1.55 5.40 -6.82
CA GLN A 78 1.80 6.36 -7.91
C GLN A 78 1.09 5.97 -9.21
N GLU A 79 1.04 4.69 -9.55
CA GLU A 79 0.30 4.19 -10.72
C GLU A 79 -1.23 4.30 -10.56
N LEU A 80 -1.73 4.26 -9.32
CA LEU A 80 -3.15 4.41 -9.01
C LEU A 80 -3.59 5.87 -8.98
N VAL A 81 -2.71 6.83 -8.65
CA VAL A 81 -3.06 8.26 -8.56
C VAL A 81 -3.88 8.76 -9.76
N PRO A 82 -3.47 8.56 -11.04
CA PRO A 82 -4.24 9.06 -12.18
C PRO A 82 -5.67 8.52 -12.26
N LYS A 83 -5.91 7.31 -11.74
CA LYS A 83 -7.26 6.71 -11.69
C LYS A 83 -8.12 7.31 -10.58
N MET A 84 -7.49 7.81 -9.52
CA MET A 84 -8.16 8.34 -8.32
C MET A 84 -8.42 9.84 -8.41
N MET A 85 -7.65 10.58 -9.22
CA MET A 85 -7.83 12.03 -9.38
C MET A 85 -9.26 12.44 -9.75
N PRO A 86 -9.97 11.80 -10.71
CA PRO A 86 -11.35 12.16 -11.01
C PRO A 86 -12.33 11.94 -9.85
N ILE A 87 -12.08 10.93 -9.01
CA ILE A 87 -12.89 10.63 -7.81
C ILE A 87 -12.66 11.72 -6.76
N TYR A 88 -11.40 12.06 -6.52
CA TYR A 88 -10.99 13.13 -5.63
C TYR A 88 -11.57 14.49 -6.05
N GLU A 89 -11.43 14.87 -7.32
CA GLU A 89 -11.96 16.13 -7.85
C GLU A 89 -13.48 16.25 -7.66
N ARG A 90 -14.21 15.14 -7.87
CA ARG A 90 -15.65 15.08 -7.58
C ARG A 90 -15.95 15.23 -6.09
N ALA A 91 -15.17 14.61 -5.21
CA ALA A 91 -15.33 14.75 -3.77
C ALA A 91 -15.16 16.21 -3.35
N ILE A 92 -14.10 16.88 -3.82
CA ILE A 92 -13.86 18.31 -3.56
C ILE A 92 -15.01 19.19 -4.10
N ALA A 93 -15.48 18.93 -5.34
CA ALA A 93 -16.57 19.69 -5.96
C ALA A 93 -17.91 19.56 -5.21
N THR A 94 -18.11 18.45 -4.50
CA THR A 94 -19.30 18.20 -3.66
C THR A 94 -19.13 18.66 -2.22
N GLY A 95 -18.01 19.33 -1.90
CA GLY A 95 -17.75 19.90 -0.57
C GLY A 95 -17.10 18.94 0.42
N HIS A 96 -16.69 17.73 0.02
CA HIS A 96 -15.90 16.84 0.87
C HIS A 96 -14.49 17.43 1.02
N ARG A 97 -14.26 18.14 2.11
CA ARG A 97 -12.95 18.70 2.47
C ARG A 97 -12.54 18.17 3.83
N PRO A 98 -11.53 17.30 3.92
CA PRO A 98 -11.09 16.77 5.21
C PRO A 98 -10.55 17.90 6.08
N ASN A 99 -11.00 17.95 7.34
CA ASN A 99 -10.49 18.87 8.33
C ASN A 99 -9.23 18.27 8.97
N CYS A 100 -8.10 18.42 8.30
CA CYS A 100 -6.81 18.08 8.85
C CYS A 100 -6.44 19.17 9.87
N GLY A 101 -6.69 18.91 11.15
CA GLY A 101 -6.40 19.84 12.26
C GLY A 101 -4.92 20.04 12.52
#